data_AF-A0A7G9Z2E4-F1
#
_entry.id   AF-A0A7G9Z2E4-F1
#
_cell.length_a   1.000
_cell.length_b   1.000
_cell.length_c   1.000
_cell.angle_alpha   90.00
_cell.angle_beta   90.00
_cell.angle_gamma   90.00
#
_symmetry.space_group_name_H-M   'P 1'
#
loop_
_entity.id
_entity.type
_entity.pdbx_description
1 polymer ?
#
loop_
_entity_poly.entity_id
_entity_poly.type
_entity_poly.pdbx_seq_one_letter_code
_entity_poly.pdbx_strand_id
1 'polypeptide(L)'
;MSKKEAEGFEEISENLRPLKKPLHAMAALIGGGGIIIALIIVFMVNDTVDKLEGSTLANLDAAMRTLDDLEVMIATTEVEVDRMSGNLGTVQASMDFLSEGVKGSGETIGAMGNELSVFSILGGDFSEYAVGLNQSGEDLVESSRGLREVGDSLAGHEEGLAGLKAGFATIRGDISNQKAQIASLRSGIESVFGTVKIVNILLFFLIVIMLSVPVINSMAGII
;
A
#
# COMPACT_ATOMS: atom_id res chain seq x y z
N MET A 1 81.13 17.11 0.48
CA MET A 1 80.57 17.81 1.65
C MET A 1 81.74 18.36 2.45
N SER A 2 81.84 19.69 2.54
CA SER A 2 82.95 20.38 3.19
C SER A 2 82.79 20.28 4.72
N LYS A 3 83.90 20.19 5.46
CA LYS A 3 83.89 20.11 6.94
C LYS A 3 83.11 21.27 7.59
N LYS A 4 83.08 22.44 6.93
CA LYS A 4 82.28 23.62 7.32
C LYS A 4 80.76 23.42 7.16
N GLU A 5 80.32 22.61 6.22
CA GLU A 5 78.89 22.29 6.06
C GLU A 5 78.43 21.33 7.15
N ALA A 6 79.29 20.41 7.61
CA ALA A 6 78.97 19.50 8.70
C ALA A 6 78.83 20.24 10.05
N GLU A 7 79.73 21.19 10.35
CA GLU A 7 79.67 21.99 11.57
C GLU A 7 78.43 22.91 11.62
N GLY A 8 78.03 23.49 10.49
CA GLY A 8 76.80 24.29 10.40
C GLY A 8 75.51 23.47 10.63
N PHE A 9 75.49 22.20 10.24
CA PHE A 9 74.37 21.29 10.53
C PHE A 9 74.30 20.91 12.00
N GLU A 10 75.44 20.79 12.67
CA GLU A 10 75.52 20.44 14.09
C GLU A 10 75.03 21.60 14.98
N GLU A 11 75.39 22.84 14.64
CA GLU A 11 74.95 24.06 15.36
C GLU A 11 73.43 24.33 15.18
N ILE A 12 72.87 24.03 14.00
CA ILE A 12 71.42 24.11 13.76
C ILE A 12 70.67 23.02 14.54
N SER A 13 71.20 21.80 14.57
CA SER A 13 70.65 20.67 15.35
C SER A 13 70.60 20.97 16.85
N GLU A 14 71.66 21.60 17.38
CA GLU A 14 71.77 21.94 18.79
C GLU A 14 70.81 23.08 19.19
N ASN A 15 70.60 24.07 18.31
CA ASN A 15 69.62 25.15 18.51
C ASN A 15 68.15 24.67 18.41
N LEU A 16 67.87 23.58 17.70
CA LEU A 16 66.51 23.00 17.56
C LEU A 16 66.12 22.05 18.71
N ARG A 17 67.08 21.56 19.50
CA ARG A 17 66.84 20.67 20.65
C ARG A 17 65.77 21.16 21.65
N PRO A 18 65.73 22.45 22.08
CA PRO A 18 64.72 22.92 23.02
C PRO A 18 63.31 23.00 22.41
N LEU A 19 63.20 23.14 21.08
CA LEU A 19 61.92 23.20 20.35
C LEU A 19 61.24 21.84 20.18
N LYS A 20 61.95 20.71 20.34
CA LYS A 20 61.39 19.37 20.17
C LYS A 20 60.29 19.04 21.19
N LYS A 21 60.51 19.37 22.47
CA LYS A 21 59.55 19.10 23.56
C LYS A 21 58.18 19.79 23.36
N PRO A 22 58.09 21.10 23.09
CA PRO A 22 56.81 21.75 22.83
C PRO A 22 56.16 21.25 21.53
N LEU A 23 56.94 20.88 20.52
CA LEU A 23 56.43 20.29 19.28
C LEU A 23 55.75 18.92 19.54
N HIS A 24 56.38 18.04 20.34
CA HIS A 24 55.77 16.76 20.74
C HIS A 24 54.49 16.96 21.59
N ALA A 25 54.48 17.94 22.49
CA ALA A 25 53.30 18.26 23.29
C ALA A 25 52.14 18.78 22.43
N MET A 26 52.42 19.63 21.43
CA MET A 26 51.41 20.07 20.46
C MET A 26 50.91 18.92 19.59
N ALA A 27 51.80 18.06 19.09
CA ALA A 27 51.41 16.88 18.31
C ALA A 27 50.51 15.93 19.11
N ALA A 28 50.85 15.67 20.38
CA ALA A 28 50.04 14.86 21.29
C ALA A 28 48.66 15.49 21.59
N LEU A 29 48.60 16.82 21.78
CA LEU A 29 47.33 17.54 21.97
C LEU A 29 46.45 17.51 20.71
N ILE A 30 47.03 17.72 19.53
CA ILE A 30 46.31 17.67 18.26
C ILE A 30 45.82 16.24 17.98
N GLY A 31 46.67 15.23 18.19
CA GLY A 31 46.30 13.83 18.03
C GLY A 31 45.20 13.40 19.02
N GLY A 32 45.38 13.67 20.30
CA GLY A 32 44.41 13.33 21.35
C GLY A 32 43.08 14.09 21.19
N GLY A 33 43.14 15.40 20.97
CA GLY A 33 41.95 16.23 20.71
C GLY A 33 41.23 15.83 19.43
N GLY A 34 41.97 15.54 18.36
CA GLY A 34 41.42 15.07 17.09
C GLY A 34 40.69 13.73 17.22
N ILE A 35 41.23 12.79 18.00
CA ILE A 35 40.57 11.49 18.27
C ILE A 35 39.26 11.68 19.05
N ILE A 36 39.24 12.58 20.05
CA ILE A 36 38.01 12.88 20.82
C ILE A 36 36.94 13.49 19.92
N ILE A 37 37.31 14.45 19.07
CA ILE A 37 36.38 15.06 18.11
C ILE A 37 35.84 14.00 17.13
N ALA A 38 36.72 13.14 16.61
CA ALA A 38 36.33 12.04 15.73
C ALA A 38 35.35 11.08 16.41
N LEU A 39 35.57 10.72 17.69
CA LEU A 39 34.63 9.92 18.47
C LEU A 39 33.25 10.58 18.57
N ILE A 40 33.20 11.88 18.90
CA ILE A 40 31.94 12.62 19.01
C ILE A 40 31.19 12.58 17.69
N ILE A 41 31.86 12.85 16.57
CA ILE A 41 31.25 12.81 15.24
C ILE A 41 30.69 11.43 14.94
N VAL A 42 31.43 10.36 15.22
CA VAL A 42 31.01 8.98 14.98
C VAL A 42 29.76 8.62 15.78
N PHE A 43 29.70 9.02 17.06
CA PHE A 43 28.52 8.82 17.88
C PHE A 43 27.31 9.61 17.37
N MET A 44 27.51 10.86 16.96
CA MET A 44 26.43 11.69 16.39
C MET A 44 25.90 11.11 15.08
N VAL A 45 26.79 10.64 14.20
CA VAL A 45 26.40 9.98 12.95
C VAL A 45 25.64 8.69 13.25
N ASN A 46 26.11 7.88 14.20
CA ASN A 46 25.42 6.64 14.57
C ASN A 46 24.02 6.90 15.14
N ASP A 47 23.87 7.85 16.06
CA ASP A 47 22.56 8.25 16.60
C ASP A 47 21.61 8.78 15.51
N THR A 48 22.14 9.57 14.57
CA THR A 48 21.36 10.06 13.42
C THR A 48 20.90 8.91 12.53
N VAL A 49 21.80 7.96 12.27
CA VAL A 49 21.50 6.74 11.50
C VAL A 49 20.44 5.89 12.19
N ASP A 50 20.56 5.65 13.50
CA ASP A 50 19.58 4.87 14.28
C ASP A 50 18.19 5.52 14.24
N LYS A 51 18.11 6.85 14.35
CA LYS A 51 16.84 7.60 14.25
C LYS A 51 16.22 7.52 12.86
N LEU A 52 17.05 7.63 11.82
CA LEU A 52 16.59 7.50 10.43
C LEU A 52 16.12 6.09 10.12
N GLU A 53 16.84 5.06 10.59
CA GLU A 53 16.46 3.66 10.47
C GLU A 53 15.11 3.42 11.16
N GLY A 54 14.99 3.81 12.43
CA GLY A 54 13.76 3.65 13.21
C GLY A 54 12.55 4.35 12.58
N SER A 55 12.71 5.58 12.13
CA SER A 55 11.64 6.33 11.44
C SER A 55 11.24 5.66 10.12
N THR A 56 12.22 5.21 9.32
CA THR A 56 11.96 4.56 8.04
C THR A 56 11.24 3.23 8.22
N LEU A 57 11.71 2.40 9.16
CA LEU A 57 11.08 1.11 9.48
C LEU A 57 9.67 1.28 10.05
N ALA A 58 9.46 2.29 10.90
CA ALA A 58 8.13 2.61 11.41
C ALA A 58 7.15 3.00 10.29
N ASN A 59 7.62 3.74 9.27
CA ASN A 59 6.79 4.07 8.11
C ASN A 59 6.44 2.82 7.27
N LEU A 60 7.36 1.87 7.12
CA LEU A 60 7.07 0.60 6.44
C LEU A 60 6.08 -0.27 7.23
N ASP A 61 6.23 -0.34 8.56
CA ASP A 61 5.28 -1.05 9.42
C ASP A 61 3.88 -0.41 9.36
N ALA A 62 3.80 0.93 9.29
CA ALA A 62 2.54 1.64 9.09
C ALA A 62 1.92 1.33 7.71
N ALA A 63 2.73 1.29 6.65
CA ALA A 63 2.25 0.90 5.32
C ALA A 63 1.74 -0.54 5.29
N MET A 64 2.44 -1.48 5.95
CA MET A 64 1.98 -2.87 6.11
C MET A 64 0.61 -2.94 6.81
N ARG A 65 0.43 -2.21 7.90
CA ARG A 65 -0.87 -2.17 8.60
C ARG A 65 -1.99 -1.62 7.73
N THR A 66 -1.73 -0.57 6.96
CA THR A 66 -2.72 -0.03 6.00
C THR A 66 -3.12 -1.09 4.97
N LEU A 67 -2.18 -1.93 4.52
CA LEU A 67 -2.49 -3.04 3.60
C LEU A 67 -3.31 -4.14 4.28
N ASP A 68 -3.02 -4.46 5.55
CA ASP A 68 -3.83 -5.40 6.34
C ASP A 68 -5.27 -4.88 6.52
N ASP A 69 -5.42 -3.59 6.84
CA ASP A 69 -6.74 -2.95 6.97
C ASP A 69 -7.50 -2.96 5.63
N LEU A 70 -6.82 -2.75 4.51
CA LEU A 70 -7.40 -2.87 3.17
C LEU A 70 -7.89 -4.30 2.88
N GLU A 71 -7.13 -5.34 3.26
CA GLU A 71 -7.57 -6.74 3.12
C GLU A 71 -8.87 -7.00 3.89
N VAL A 72 -8.98 -6.49 5.12
CA VAL A 72 -10.18 -6.62 5.96
C VAL A 72 -11.37 -5.87 5.35
N MET A 73 -11.17 -4.64 4.88
CA MET A 73 -12.22 -3.86 4.22
C MET A 73 -12.73 -4.54 2.94
N ILE A 74 -11.82 -5.11 2.13
CA ILE A 74 -12.20 -5.86 0.92
C ILE A 74 -12.98 -7.12 1.29
N ALA A 75 -12.53 -7.89 2.28
CA ALA A 75 -13.25 -9.07 2.74
C ALA A 75 -14.66 -8.72 3.25
N THR A 76 -14.81 -7.62 3.98
CA THR A 76 -16.12 -7.14 4.44
C THR A 76 -17.02 -6.72 3.27
N THR A 77 -16.45 -6.02 2.28
CA THR A 77 -17.19 -5.58 1.09
C THR A 77 -17.61 -6.75 0.21
N GLU A 78 -16.78 -7.78 0.06
CA GLU A 78 -17.14 -9.02 -0.64
C GLU A 78 -18.34 -9.72 -0.02
N VAL A 79 -18.38 -9.80 1.32
CA VAL A 79 -19.53 -10.39 2.03
C VAL A 79 -20.81 -9.60 1.73
N GLU A 80 -20.73 -8.27 1.65
CA GLU A 80 -21.89 -7.44 1.32
C GLU A 80 -22.32 -7.61 -0.13
N VAL A 81 -21.38 -7.71 -1.07
CA VAL A 81 -21.67 -8.03 -2.47
C VAL A 81 -22.35 -9.39 -2.62
N ASP A 82 -21.89 -10.40 -1.88
CA ASP A 82 -22.52 -11.72 -1.88
C ASP A 82 -23.96 -11.67 -1.32
N ARG A 83 -24.21 -10.86 -0.27
CA ARG A 83 -25.56 -10.62 0.24
C ARG A 83 -26.45 -9.90 -0.79
N MET A 84 -25.92 -8.86 -1.43
CA MET A 84 -26.65 -8.12 -2.46
C MET A 84 -27.02 -9.04 -3.63
N SER A 85 -26.10 -9.89 -4.10
CA SER A 85 -26.37 -10.88 -5.14
C SER A 85 -27.48 -11.84 -4.71
N GLY A 86 -27.43 -12.39 -3.49
CA GLY A 86 -28.51 -13.26 -2.99
C GLY A 86 -29.88 -12.57 -2.89
N ASN A 87 -29.90 -11.30 -2.48
CA ASN A 87 -31.12 -10.50 -2.43
C ASN A 87 -31.68 -10.21 -3.84
N LEU A 88 -30.82 -9.86 -4.80
CA LEU A 88 -31.22 -9.64 -6.19
C LEU A 88 -31.86 -10.90 -6.78
N GLY A 89 -31.23 -12.07 -6.62
CA GLY A 89 -31.80 -13.33 -7.11
C GLY A 89 -33.15 -13.67 -6.48
N THR A 90 -33.35 -13.33 -5.21
CA THR A 90 -34.65 -13.50 -4.54
C THR A 90 -35.72 -12.55 -5.10
N VAL A 91 -35.37 -11.29 -5.37
CA VAL A 91 -36.28 -10.31 -5.97
C VAL A 91 -36.59 -10.70 -7.42
N GLN A 92 -35.60 -11.12 -8.20
CA GLN A 92 -35.79 -11.58 -9.56
C GLN A 92 -36.76 -12.77 -9.62
N ALA A 93 -36.56 -13.79 -8.79
CA ALA A 93 -37.48 -14.93 -8.71
C ALA A 93 -38.91 -14.50 -8.33
N SER A 94 -39.04 -13.49 -7.47
CA SER A 94 -40.34 -12.90 -7.12
C SER A 94 -40.99 -12.16 -8.30
N MET A 95 -40.19 -11.42 -9.09
CA MET A 95 -40.67 -10.73 -10.29
C MET A 95 -41.09 -11.70 -11.39
N ASP A 96 -40.34 -12.80 -11.58
CA ASP A 96 -40.71 -13.86 -12.52
C ASP A 96 -42.05 -14.50 -12.14
N PHE A 97 -42.23 -14.83 -10.85
CA PHE A 97 -43.49 -15.39 -10.36
C PHE A 97 -44.67 -14.41 -10.50
N LEU A 98 -44.46 -13.15 -10.13
CA LEU A 98 -45.49 -12.10 -10.26
C LEU A 98 -45.84 -11.84 -11.73
N SER A 99 -44.84 -11.77 -12.62
CA SER A 99 -45.04 -11.61 -14.06
C SER A 99 -45.95 -12.73 -14.60
N GLU A 100 -45.62 -14.00 -14.32
CA GLU A 100 -46.42 -15.12 -14.81
C GLU A 100 -47.84 -15.12 -14.22
N GLY A 101 -47.99 -14.81 -12.92
CA GLY A 101 -49.31 -14.72 -12.26
C GLY A 101 -50.18 -13.59 -12.80
N VAL A 102 -49.60 -12.41 -13.03
CA VAL A 102 -50.29 -11.25 -13.61
C VAL A 102 -50.68 -11.53 -15.06
N LYS A 103 -49.79 -12.16 -15.84
CA LYS A 103 -50.06 -12.58 -17.21
C LYS A 103 -51.24 -13.55 -17.27
N GLY A 104 -51.22 -14.60 -16.46
CA GLY A 104 -52.32 -15.58 -16.41
C GLY A 104 -53.65 -14.97 -15.97
N SER A 105 -53.61 -13.99 -15.05
CA SER A 105 -54.81 -13.23 -14.66
C SER A 105 -55.34 -12.39 -15.82
N GLY A 106 -54.46 -11.71 -16.56
CA GLY A 106 -54.82 -10.94 -17.75
C GLY A 106 -55.42 -11.80 -18.86
N GLU A 107 -54.83 -12.96 -19.15
CA GLU A 107 -55.34 -13.93 -20.10
C GLU A 107 -56.73 -14.46 -19.70
N THR A 108 -56.94 -14.74 -18.41
CA THR A 108 -58.24 -15.19 -17.88
C THR A 108 -59.31 -14.10 -18.00
N ILE A 109 -58.97 -12.87 -17.63
CA ILE A 109 -59.89 -11.73 -17.71
C ILE A 109 -60.25 -11.42 -19.17
N GLY A 110 -59.27 -11.47 -20.08
CA GLY A 110 -59.53 -11.33 -21.52
C GLY A 110 -60.39 -12.47 -22.09
N ALA A 111 -60.20 -13.70 -21.61
CA ALA A 111 -61.09 -14.82 -21.99
C ALA A 111 -62.53 -14.58 -21.52
N MET A 112 -62.73 -14.09 -20.29
CA MET A 112 -64.06 -13.72 -19.78
C MET A 112 -64.71 -12.59 -20.58
N GLY A 113 -63.93 -11.56 -20.96
CA GLY A 113 -64.40 -10.47 -21.82
C GLY A 113 -64.88 -11.00 -23.19
N ASN A 114 -64.12 -11.92 -23.79
CA ASN A 114 -64.53 -12.59 -25.03
C ASN A 114 -65.81 -13.43 -24.88
N GLU A 115 -65.96 -14.19 -23.79
CA GLU A 115 -67.20 -14.94 -23.52
C GLU A 115 -68.42 -14.03 -23.37
N LEU A 116 -68.29 -12.93 -22.62
CA LEU A 116 -69.36 -11.94 -22.45
C LEU A 116 -69.73 -11.25 -23.77
N SER A 117 -68.75 -11.02 -24.65
CA SER A 117 -69.04 -10.47 -25.99
C SER A 117 -69.97 -11.39 -26.79
N VAL A 118 -69.82 -12.72 -26.67
CA VAL A 118 -70.69 -13.70 -27.33
C VAL A 118 -72.10 -13.66 -26.75
N PHE A 119 -72.26 -13.53 -25.43
CA PHE A 119 -73.57 -13.37 -24.80
C PHE A 119 -74.27 -12.07 -25.20
N SER A 120 -73.52 -11.01 -25.51
CA SER A 120 -74.10 -9.76 -25.98
C SER A 120 -74.82 -9.90 -27.33
N ILE A 121 -74.31 -10.78 -28.21
CA ILE A 121 -74.92 -11.11 -29.50
C ILE A 121 -76.26 -11.85 -29.31
N LEU A 122 -76.42 -12.57 -28.19
CA LEU A 122 -77.63 -13.34 -27.85
C LEU A 122 -78.73 -12.51 -27.15
N GLY A 123 -78.57 -11.18 -27.07
CA GLY A 123 -79.58 -10.25 -26.57
C GLY A 123 -79.37 -9.71 -25.16
N GLY A 124 -78.20 -9.93 -24.55
CA GLY A 124 -77.81 -9.29 -23.28
C GLY A 124 -77.05 -7.97 -23.48
N ASP A 125 -77.31 -6.95 -22.66
CA ASP A 125 -76.59 -5.66 -22.72
C ASP A 125 -75.25 -5.71 -21.97
N PHE A 126 -74.30 -6.52 -22.47
CA PHE A 126 -72.99 -6.75 -21.85
C PHE A 126 -71.80 -6.31 -22.70
N SER A 127 -72.04 -5.68 -23.84
CA SER A 127 -71.00 -5.30 -24.80
C SER A 127 -69.93 -4.39 -24.18
N GLU A 128 -70.34 -3.38 -23.41
CA GLU A 128 -69.42 -2.44 -22.76
C GLU A 128 -68.55 -3.12 -21.68
N TYR A 129 -69.14 -4.06 -20.92
CA TYR A 129 -68.42 -4.85 -19.93
C TYR A 129 -67.40 -5.80 -20.58
N ALA A 130 -67.76 -6.42 -21.71
CA ALA A 130 -66.85 -7.27 -22.47
C ALA A 130 -65.62 -6.50 -22.96
N VAL A 131 -65.81 -5.30 -23.50
CA VAL A 131 -64.72 -4.40 -23.92
C VAL A 131 -63.85 -4.00 -22.74
N GLY A 132 -64.45 -3.59 -21.61
CA GLY A 132 -63.71 -3.22 -20.40
C GLY A 132 -62.87 -4.35 -19.81
N LEU A 133 -63.40 -5.58 -19.83
CA LEU A 133 -62.65 -6.77 -19.39
C LEU A 133 -61.51 -7.08 -20.36
N ASN A 134 -61.73 -7.05 -21.67
CA ASN A 134 -60.66 -7.25 -22.65
C ASN A 134 -59.53 -6.23 -22.48
N GLN A 135 -59.87 -4.95 -22.32
CA GLN A 135 -58.89 -3.88 -22.06
C GLN A 135 -58.11 -4.15 -20.76
N SER A 136 -58.80 -4.51 -19.68
CA SER A 136 -58.16 -4.84 -18.40
C SER A 136 -57.24 -6.07 -18.51
N GLY A 137 -57.64 -7.06 -19.30
CA GLY A 137 -56.84 -8.25 -19.59
C GLY A 137 -55.56 -7.90 -20.34
N GLU A 138 -55.67 -7.06 -21.38
CA GLU A 138 -54.52 -6.56 -22.14
C GLU A 138 -53.57 -5.72 -21.27
N ASP A 139 -54.09 -4.82 -20.44
CA ASP A 139 -53.30 -3.98 -19.53
C ASP A 139 -52.52 -4.82 -18.50
N LEU A 140 -53.13 -5.90 -18.01
CA LEU A 140 -52.46 -6.85 -17.11
C LEU A 140 -51.37 -7.64 -17.84
N VAL A 141 -51.64 -8.14 -19.04
CA VAL A 141 -50.62 -8.82 -19.85
C VAL A 141 -49.47 -7.86 -20.14
N GLU A 142 -49.72 -6.59 -20.42
CA GLU A 142 -48.66 -5.59 -20.61
C GLU A 142 -47.87 -5.34 -19.30
N SER A 143 -48.56 -5.21 -18.18
CA SER A 143 -47.93 -5.08 -16.86
C SER A 143 -47.02 -6.28 -16.55
N SER A 144 -47.41 -7.48 -16.97
CA SER A 144 -46.58 -8.68 -16.81
C SER A 144 -45.27 -8.60 -17.59
N ARG A 145 -45.27 -8.00 -18.79
CA ARG A 145 -44.06 -7.77 -19.58
C ARG A 145 -43.14 -6.79 -18.88
N GLY A 146 -43.69 -5.69 -18.34
CA GLY A 146 -42.91 -4.74 -17.55
C GLY A 146 -42.25 -5.36 -16.32
N LEU A 147 -42.95 -6.26 -15.61
CA LEU A 147 -42.35 -7.01 -14.50
C LEU A 147 -41.21 -7.94 -14.97
N ARG A 148 -41.36 -8.56 -16.13
CA ARG A 148 -40.33 -9.41 -16.72
C ARG A 148 -39.08 -8.61 -17.10
N GLU A 149 -39.26 -7.44 -17.70
CA GLU A 149 -38.16 -6.52 -18.02
C GLU A 149 -37.39 -6.08 -16.76
N VAL A 150 -38.09 -5.84 -15.65
CA VAL A 150 -37.45 -5.58 -14.35
C VAL A 150 -36.65 -6.79 -13.89
N GLY A 151 -37.19 -8.01 -14.03
CA GLY A 151 -36.48 -9.25 -13.74
C GLY A 151 -35.18 -9.42 -14.54
N ASP A 152 -35.25 -9.17 -15.85
CA ASP A 152 -34.07 -9.23 -16.74
C ASP A 152 -33.02 -8.15 -16.38
N SER A 153 -33.47 -6.95 -15.99
CA SER A 153 -32.57 -5.89 -15.51
C SER A 153 -31.85 -6.27 -14.21
N LEU A 154 -32.54 -6.94 -13.29
CA LEU A 154 -31.93 -7.45 -12.06
C LEU A 154 -30.87 -8.52 -12.35
N ALA A 155 -31.11 -9.40 -13.33
CA ALA A 155 -30.10 -10.37 -13.77
C ALA A 155 -28.83 -9.68 -14.30
N GLY A 156 -28.99 -8.60 -15.07
CA GLY A 156 -27.87 -7.77 -15.51
C GLY A 156 -27.09 -7.14 -14.34
N HIS A 157 -27.78 -6.74 -13.26
CA HIS A 157 -27.11 -6.29 -12.04
C HIS A 157 -26.34 -7.39 -11.32
N GLU A 158 -26.82 -8.64 -11.32
CA GLU A 158 -26.07 -9.78 -10.77
C GLU A 158 -24.76 -10.03 -11.52
N GLU A 159 -24.76 -9.95 -12.86
CA GLU A 159 -23.54 -10.04 -13.66
C GLU A 159 -22.54 -8.94 -13.30
N GLY A 160 -23.04 -7.71 -13.07
CA GLY A 160 -22.23 -6.60 -12.58
C GLY A 160 -21.58 -6.87 -11.22
N LEU A 161 -22.31 -7.47 -10.28
CA LEU A 161 -21.77 -7.88 -8.98
C LEU A 161 -20.72 -9.00 -9.11
N ALA A 162 -20.92 -9.95 -10.03
CA ALA A 162 -19.92 -10.99 -10.30
C ALA A 162 -18.61 -10.37 -10.85
N GLY A 163 -18.72 -9.36 -11.73
CA GLY A 163 -17.58 -8.58 -12.19
C GLY A 163 -16.86 -7.85 -11.06
N LEU A 164 -17.60 -7.24 -10.13
CA LEU A 164 -17.04 -6.58 -8.95
C LEU A 164 -16.25 -7.57 -8.06
N LYS A 165 -16.78 -8.79 -7.87
CA LYS A 165 -16.11 -9.86 -7.12
C LYS A 165 -14.78 -10.29 -7.76
N ALA A 166 -14.73 -10.41 -9.08
CA ALA A 166 -13.47 -10.66 -9.80
C ALA A 166 -12.48 -9.51 -9.62
N GLY A 167 -12.96 -8.27 -9.58
CA GLY A 167 -12.17 -7.09 -9.25
C GLY A 167 -11.52 -7.17 -7.86
N PHE A 168 -12.27 -7.58 -6.83
CA PHE A 168 -11.71 -7.75 -5.49
C PHE A 168 -10.62 -8.84 -5.41
N ALA A 169 -10.78 -9.94 -6.14
CA ALA A 169 -9.74 -10.97 -6.23
C ALA A 169 -8.43 -10.41 -6.82
N THR A 170 -8.53 -9.54 -7.83
CA THR A 170 -7.37 -8.85 -8.41
C THR A 170 -6.70 -7.95 -7.39
N ILE A 171 -7.48 -7.12 -6.68
CA ILE A 171 -6.96 -6.20 -5.66
C ILE A 171 -6.25 -6.95 -4.54
N ARG A 172 -6.75 -8.12 -4.09
CA ARG A 172 -6.04 -8.97 -3.11
C ARG A 172 -4.68 -9.44 -3.63
N GLY A 173 -4.62 -9.85 -4.90
CA GLY A 173 -3.37 -10.22 -5.54
C GLY A 173 -2.36 -9.07 -5.50
N ASP A 174 -2.81 -7.85 -5.82
CA ASP A 174 -1.99 -6.65 -5.77
C ASP A 174 -1.53 -6.31 -4.35
N ILE A 175 -2.42 -6.40 -3.35
CA ILE A 175 -2.06 -6.17 -1.95
C ILE A 175 -1.01 -7.18 -1.49
N SER A 176 -1.19 -8.47 -1.78
CA SER A 176 -0.22 -9.51 -1.46
C SER A 176 1.15 -9.21 -2.09
N ASN A 177 1.17 -8.77 -3.35
CA ASN A 177 2.39 -8.37 -4.03
C ASN A 177 3.06 -7.15 -3.37
N GLN A 178 2.28 -6.13 -2.99
CA GLN A 178 2.78 -4.95 -2.28
C GLN A 178 3.36 -5.30 -0.91
N LYS A 179 2.71 -6.20 -0.14
CA LYS A 179 3.23 -6.69 1.15
C LYS A 179 4.60 -7.37 0.97
N ALA A 180 4.74 -8.22 -0.05
CA ALA A 180 6.02 -8.86 -0.37
C ALA A 180 7.11 -7.84 -0.75
N GLN A 181 6.76 -6.82 -1.53
CA GLN A 181 7.68 -5.73 -1.89
C GLN A 181 8.11 -4.91 -0.67
N ILE A 182 7.19 -4.58 0.24
CA ILE A 182 7.50 -3.86 1.49
C ILE A 182 8.42 -4.70 2.38
N ALA A 183 8.16 -6.00 2.52
CA ALA A 183 9.03 -6.90 3.28
C ALA A 183 10.46 -6.96 2.70
N SER A 184 10.58 -7.01 1.37
CA SER A 184 11.88 -6.94 0.68
C SER A 184 12.58 -5.60 0.91
N LEU A 185 11.84 -4.49 0.78
CA LEU A 185 12.33 -3.14 1.01
C LEU A 185 12.85 -2.96 2.44
N ARG A 186 12.11 -3.49 3.44
CA ARG A 186 12.51 -3.51 4.84
C ARG A 186 13.88 -4.16 5.02
N SER A 187 14.05 -5.38 4.51
CA SER A 187 15.33 -6.10 4.60
C SER A 187 16.47 -5.34 3.91
N GLY A 188 16.19 -4.73 2.75
CA GLY A 188 17.15 -3.88 2.05
C GLY A 188 17.59 -2.66 2.87
N ILE A 189 16.64 -2.00 3.53
CA ILE A 189 16.89 -0.83 4.39
C ILE A 189 17.73 -1.21 5.61
N GLU A 190 17.38 -2.29 6.31
CA GLU A 190 18.16 -2.80 7.46
C GLU A 190 19.61 -3.11 7.04
N SER A 191 19.80 -3.72 5.86
CA SER A 191 21.12 -4.00 5.30
C SER A 191 21.94 -2.73 4.97
N VAL A 192 21.29 -1.72 4.35
CA VAL A 192 21.94 -0.44 4.04
C VAL A 192 22.36 0.28 5.31
N PHE A 193 21.48 0.38 6.31
CA PHE A 193 21.82 1.03 7.58
C PHE A 193 22.91 0.28 8.34
N GLY A 194 22.88 -1.06 8.36
CA GLY A 194 23.97 -1.88 8.89
C GLY A 194 25.30 -1.58 8.21
N THR A 195 25.31 -1.46 6.88
CA THR A 195 26.52 -1.11 6.11
C THR A 195 27.02 0.29 6.44
N VAL A 196 26.13 1.29 6.54
CA VAL A 196 26.50 2.66 6.92
C VAL A 196 27.15 2.71 8.29
N LYS A 197 26.62 1.97 9.27
CA LYS A 197 27.22 1.86 10.62
C LYS A 197 28.64 1.29 10.55
N ILE A 198 28.85 0.22 9.78
CA ILE A 198 30.17 -0.39 9.60
C ILE A 198 31.15 0.61 8.95
N VAL A 199 30.72 1.28 7.87
CA VAL A 199 31.54 2.29 7.17
C VAL A 199 31.91 3.44 8.10
N ASN A 200 30.98 3.92 8.93
CA ASN A 200 31.25 4.96 9.92
C ASN A 200 32.31 4.53 10.94
N ILE A 201 32.25 3.28 11.42
CA ILE A 201 33.27 2.71 12.31
C ILE A 201 34.63 2.57 11.61
N LEU A 202 34.66 2.11 10.35
CA LEU A 202 35.90 2.00 9.59
C LEU A 202 36.54 3.36 9.34
N LEU A 203 35.73 4.37 9.02
CA LEU A 203 36.19 5.75 8.85
C LEU A 203 36.80 6.30 10.14
N PHE A 204 36.19 6.00 11.29
CA PHE A 204 36.76 6.33 12.60
C PHE A 204 38.16 5.75 12.77
N PHE A 205 38.33 4.45 12.55
CA PHE A 205 39.64 3.80 12.67
C PHE A 205 40.68 4.39 11.71
N LEU A 206 40.28 4.71 10.48
CA LEU A 206 41.15 5.36 9.51
C LEU A 206 41.65 6.73 10.02
N ILE A 207 40.74 7.54 10.55
CA ILE A 207 41.07 8.85 11.14
C ILE A 207 42.01 8.68 12.33
N VAL A 208 41.75 7.73 13.22
CA VAL A 208 42.61 7.45 14.38
C VAL A 208 44.01 7.05 13.94
N ILE A 209 44.15 6.18 12.93
CA ILE A 209 45.45 5.79 12.38
C ILE A 209 46.17 7.01 11.79
N MET A 210 45.48 7.81 10.98
CA MET A 210 46.05 9.01 10.37
C MET A 210 46.51 10.05 11.40
N LEU A 211 45.80 10.19 12.52
CA LEU A 211 46.19 11.09 13.61
C LEU A 211 47.31 10.50 14.49
N SER A 212 47.34 9.18 14.66
CA SER A 212 48.31 8.51 15.53
C SER A 212 49.69 8.37 14.89
N VAL A 213 49.78 8.14 13.58
CA VAL A 213 51.06 7.94 12.87
C VAL A 213 52.02 9.14 13.02
N PRO A 214 51.60 10.40 12.79
CA PRO A 214 52.46 11.56 13.02
C PRO A 214 52.91 11.68 14.48
N VAL A 215 52.04 11.38 15.43
CA VAL A 215 52.35 11.41 16.88
C VAL A 215 53.41 10.36 17.22
N ILE A 216 53.24 9.13 16.74
CA ILE A 216 54.19 8.03 16.94
C ILE A 216 55.54 8.36 16.29
N ASN A 217 55.54 8.85 15.04
CA ASN A 217 56.77 9.24 14.33
C ASN A 217 57.52 10.35 15.06
N SER A 218 56.78 11.32 15.61
CA SER A 218 57.33 12.40 16.42
C SER A 218 57.94 11.85 17.72
N MET A 219 57.25 10.97 18.45
CA MET A 219 57.77 10.37 19.69
C MET A 219 58.98 9.45 19.48
N ALA A 220 59.04 8.74 18.35
CA ALA A 220 60.15 7.88 17.99
C ALA A 220 61.41 8.65 17.55
N GLY A 221 61.34 9.98 17.42
CA GLY A 221 62.45 10.81 16.95
C GLY A 221 62.80 10.59 15.47
N ILE A 222 61.87 10.05 14.69
CA ILE A 222 62.00 9.82 13.23
C ILE A 222 61.79 11.14 12.46
N ILE A 223 61.20 12.15 13.11
CA ILE A 223 61.00 13.53 12.66
C ILE A 223 61.50 14.45 13.79
#